data_AF-A0A3B0RUE0-F1
#
_entry.id   AF-A0A3B0RUE0-F1
#
_cell.length_a   1.000
_cell.length_b   1.000
_cell.length_c   1.000
_cell.angle_alpha   90.00
_cell.angle_beta   90.00
_cell.angle_gamma   90.00
#
_symmetry.space_group_name_H-M   'P 1'
#
loop_
_entity.id
_entity.type
_entity.pdbx_description
1 polymer ?
#
loop_
_entity_poly.entity_id
_entity_poly.type
_entity_poly.pdbx_seq_one_letter_code
_entity_poly.pdbx_strand_id
1 'polypeptide(L)'
;MEGKAMHNVQNAMFAAAIAYSFDKDIDQIRLGLKTFNTTFSQAPGRMNVFDELPFRVILDYAHNPAAFEGLTNLVDRLDNHERKIIAVSCPGDRRDEDVLESARILAGHYGHYVLKADDNRRGRGDDEIPKLMKKGLMDHGVAEDAITVIPDEQEAIQHCLEMGEEKDLLVVIGDNVSRSWKQIVYFGDGEQGSGNVESTKSIDTAYEGLVDGEQPLISDERGVRLARNDTEDSD
;
A
#
# COMPACT_ATOMS: atom_id res chain seq x y z
N MET A 1 -2.08 15.75 0.45
CA MET A 1 -1.36 15.57 1.73
C MET A 1 -0.57 16.79 2.21
N GLU A 2 -0.63 17.96 1.57
CA GLU A 2 -0.22 19.28 2.12
C GLU A 2 1.05 19.33 3.03
N GLY A 3 2.11 18.59 2.68
CA GLY A 3 3.35 18.56 3.47
C GLY A 3 3.27 17.83 4.83
N LYS A 4 2.17 17.12 5.11
CA LYS A 4 1.98 16.39 6.38
C LYS A 4 2.93 15.20 6.55
N ALA A 5 3.42 14.62 5.44
CA ALA A 5 4.41 13.53 5.42
C ALA A 5 5.86 14.07 5.43
N MET A 6 6.43 14.29 6.61
CA MET A 6 7.77 14.90 6.74
C MET A 6 8.90 14.09 6.07
N HIS A 7 8.81 12.76 6.09
CA HIS A 7 9.79 11.89 5.44
C HIS A 7 9.81 12.10 3.90
N ASN A 8 8.66 12.37 3.28
CA ASN A 8 8.60 12.68 1.85
C ASN A 8 9.17 14.06 1.52
N VAL A 9 9.04 15.03 2.45
CA VAL A 9 9.72 16.33 2.30
C VAL A 9 11.23 16.14 2.31
N GLN A 10 11.76 15.31 3.22
CA GLN A 10 13.18 14.99 3.26
C GLN A 10 13.64 14.27 1.99
N ASN A 11 12.88 13.27 1.52
CA ASN A 11 13.17 12.57 0.25
C ASN A 11 13.22 13.53 -0.94
N ALA A 12 12.27 14.47 -1.02
CA ALA A 12 12.24 15.48 -2.07
C ALA A 12 13.46 16.42 -1.98
N MET A 13 13.89 16.80 -0.77
CA MET A 13 15.10 17.61 -0.57
C MET A 13 16.37 16.87 -1.01
N PHE A 14 16.50 15.58 -0.67
CA PHE A 14 17.63 14.77 -1.12
C PHE A 14 17.63 14.59 -2.64
N ALA A 15 16.48 14.28 -3.24
CA ALA A 15 16.35 14.17 -4.69
C ALA A 15 16.73 15.48 -5.40
N ALA A 16 16.29 16.62 -4.87
CA ALA A 16 16.65 17.95 -5.38
C ALA A 16 18.16 18.21 -5.29
N ALA A 17 18.78 17.90 -4.15
CA ALA A 17 20.21 18.09 -3.94
C ALA A 17 21.05 17.20 -4.88
N ILE A 18 20.65 15.93 -5.06
CA ILE A 18 21.29 15.00 -5.99
C ILE A 18 21.15 15.51 -7.43
N ALA A 19 19.94 15.88 -7.85
CA ALA A 19 19.71 16.40 -9.20
C ALA A 19 20.54 17.66 -9.48
N TYR A 20 20.61 18.58 -8.51
CA TYR A 20 21.45 19.78 -8.59
C TYR A 20 22.94 19.42 -8.72
N SER A 21 23.42 18.40 -8.01
CA SER A 21 24.82 17.92 -8.13
C SER A 21 25.14 17.29 -9.49
N PHE A 22 24.12 16.89 -10.26
CA PHE A 22 24.23 16.41 -11.64
C PHE A 22 23.93 17.51 -12.67
N ASP A 23 24.15 18.77 -12.29
CA ASP A 23 24.01 19.95 -13.15
C ASP A 23 22.60 20.12 -13.76
N LYS A 24 21.56 19.59 -13.09
CA LYS A 24 20.17 19.90 -13.45
C LYS A 24 19.83 21.31 -13.00
N ASP A 25 19.25 22.09 -13.90
CA ASP A 25 18.85 23.46 -13.57
C ASP A 25 17.66 23.47 -12.60
N ILE A 26 17.50 24.57 -11.88
CA ILE A 26 16.47 24.72 -10.84
C ILE A 26 15.06 24.59 -11.43
N ASP A 27 14.82 24.98 -12.68
CA ASP A 27 13.51 24.86 -13.31
C ASP A 27 13.17 23.40 -13.64
N GLN A 28 14.14 22.61 -14.08
CA GLN A 28 13.98 21.16 -14.25
C GLN A 28 13.66 20.45 -12.93
N ILE A 29 14.40 20.77 -11.87
CA ILE A 29 14.16 20.18 -10.53
C ILE A 29 12.76 20.57 -10.03
N ARG A 30 12.42 21.85 -10.14
CA ARG A 30 11.09 22.37 -9.76
C ARG A 30 9.97 21.69 -10.55
N LEU A 31 10.16 21.49 -11.86
CA LEU A 31 9.19 20.81 -12.71
C LEU A 31 9.01 19.37 -12.24
N GLY A 32 10.10 18.61 -12.08
CA GLY A 32 10.06 17.23 -11.60
C GLY A 32 9.33 17.09 -10.27
N LEU A 33 9.63 17.95 -9.30
CA LEU A 33 8.96 17.95 -7.98
C LEU A 33 7.47 18.34 -8.05
N LYS A 34 7.08 19.18 -9.01
CA LYS A 34 5.66 19.56 -9.20
C LYS A 34 4.85 18.51 -9.94
N THR A 35 5.48 17.75 -10.84
CA THR A 35 4.80 16.75 -11.67
C THR A 35 4.86 15.35 -11.08
N PHE A 36 5.79 15.09 -10.16
CA PHE A 36 5.84 13.83 -9.43
C PHE A 36 4.62 13.73 -8.51
N ASN A 37 3.88 12.65 -8.66
CA ASN A 37 2.76 12.31 -7.81
C ASN A 37 2.94 10.89 -7.29
N THR A 38 2.36 10.59 -6.14
CA THR A 38 2.37 9.24 -5.55
C THR A 38 1.25 8.38 -6.13
N THR A 39 1.01 8.48 -7.44
CA THR A 39 0.08 7.56 -8.12
C THR A 39 0.66 6.16 -8.09
N PHE A 40 -0.22 5.16 -8.17
CA PHE A 40 0.24 3.77 -8.24
C PHE A 40 1.17 3.53 -9.43
N SER A 41 0.93 4.17 -10.58
CA SER A 41 1.78 4.06 -11.77
C SER A 41 3.17 4.69 -11.64
N GLN A 42 3.34 5.72 -10.80
CA GLN A 42 4.62 6.41 -10.64
C GLN A 42 5.41 5.87 -9.44
N ALA A 43 4.73 5.51 -8.35
CA ALA A 43 5.36 5.02 -7.13
C ALA A 43 4.48 3.96 -6.45
N PRO A 44 4.46 2.71 -6.95
CA PRO A 44 3.70 1.62 -6.35
C PRO A 44 4.10 1.38 -4.89
N GLY A 45 3.12 1.26 -4.00
CA GLY A 45 3.31 1.00 -2.57
C GLY A 45 3.98 2.17 -1.84
N ARG A 46 3.83 3.39 -2.32
CA ARG A 46 4.33 4.61 -1.65
C ARG A 46 3.17 5.56 -1.44
N MET A 47 2.46 5.34 -0.34
CA MET A 47 1.30 6.15 0.07
C MET A 47 0.30 6.35 -1.07
N ASN A 48 -0.02 5.27 -1.80
CA ASN A 48 -1.03 5.34 -2.84
C ASN A 48 -2.40 5.44 -2.18
N VAL A 49 -3.19 6.46 -2.55
CA VAL A 49 -4.49 6.74 -1.95
C VAL A 49 -5.60 6.31 -2.90
N PHE A 50 -6.60 5.62 -2.37
CA PHE A 50 -7.84 5.28 -3.05
C PHE A 50 -9.02 5.85 -2.25
N ASP A 51 -9.78 6.74 -2.89
CA ASP A 51 -10.85 7.56 -2.27
C ASP A 51 -12.20 7.38 -2.98
N GLU A 52 -12.41 6.24 -3.67
CA GLU A 52 -13.67 5.95 -4.39
C GLU A 52 -14.65 5.08 -3.58
N LEU A 53 -14.24 4.61 -2.40
CA LEU A 53 -15.10 3.90 -1.44
C LEU A 53 -15.75 4.89 -0.46
N PRO A 54 -16.77 4.47 0.33
CA PRO A 54 -17.31 5.29 1.42
C PRO A 54 -16.27 5.71 2.48
N PHE A 55 -15.10 5.08 2.48
CA PHE A 55 -13.93 5.38 3.31
C PHE A 55 -12.67 5.54 2.46
N ARG A 56 -11.63 6.13 3.06
CA ARG A 56 -10.34 6.31 2.41
C ARG A 56 -9.45 5.09 2.66
N VAL A 57 -8.74 4.65 1.62
CA VAL A 57 -7.71 3.60 1.72
C VAL A 57 -6.33 4.16 1.35
N ILE A 58 -5.32 3.85 2.15
CA ILE A 58 -3.90 4.14 1.86
C ILE A 58 -3.15 2.82 1.76
N LEU A 59 -2.51 2.56 0.62
CA LEU A 59 -1.60 1.44 0.42
C LEU A 59 -0.13 1.91 0.54
N ASP A 60 0.64 1.23 1.38
CA ASP A 60 2.07 1.49 1.58
C ASP A 60 2.88 0.18 1.70
N TYR A 61 4.21 0.29 1.62
CA TYR A 61 5.20 -0.81 1.70
C TYR A 61 6.13 -0.65 2.92
N ALA A 62 5.70 0.08 3.95
CA ALA A 62 6.44 0.23 5.21
C ALA A 62 6.72 -1.14 5.83
N HIS A 63 7.98 -1.42 6.17
CA HIS A 63 8.40 -2.77 6.61
C HIS A 63 9.46 -2.73 7.72
N ASN A 64 9.63 -1.58 8.37
CA ASN A 64 10.58 -1.37 9.45
C ASN A 64 10.08 -0.29 10.43
N PRO A 65 10.63 -0.24 11.66
CA PRO A 65 10.21 0.71 12.69
C PRO A 65 10.16 2.18 12.23
N ALA A 66 11.21 2.66 11.54
CA ALA A 66 11.26 4.05 11.08
C ALA A 66 10.19 4.37 10.03
N ALA A 67 9.87 3.41 9.15
CA ALA A 67 8.80 3.56 8.18
C ALA A 67 7.42 3.59 8.86
N PHE A 68 7.18 2.74 9.86
CA PHE A 68 5.94 2.78 10.65
C PHE A 68 5.82 4.09 11.43
N GLU A 69 6.89 4.58 12.05
CA GLU A 69 6.86 5.87 12.75
C GLU A 69 6.51 7.01 11.79
N GLY A 70 7.10 7.03 10.59
CA GLY A 70 6.78 8.01 9.55
C GLY A 70 5.32 7.95 9.08
N LEU A 71 4.78 6.74 8.92
CA LEU A 71 3.42 6.49 8.48
C LEU A 71 2.40 6.86 9.56
N THR A 72 2.62 6.45 10.80
CA THR A 72 1.76 6.73 11.94
C THR A 72 1.70 8.23 12.24
N ASN A 73 2.85 8.92 12.22
CA ASN A 73 2.90 10.38 12.35
C ASN A 73 2.10 11.11 11.26
N LEU A 74 2.07 10.57 10.04
CA LEU A 74 1.22 11.10 8.99
C LEU A 74 -0.25 10.84 9.29
N VAL A 75 -0.60 9.60 9.61
CA VAL A 75 -1.98 9.17 9.90
C VAL A 75 -2.60 10.00 11.02
N ASP A 76 -1.81 10.38 12.03
CA ASP A 76 -2.26 11.27 13.10
C ASP A 76 -2.57 12.70 12.67
N ARG A 77 -1.95 13.16 11.58
CA ARG A 77 -2.19 14.48 11.00
C ARG A 77 -3.31 14.48 9.95
N LEU A 78 -3.82 13.31 9.56
CA LEU A 78 -4.93 13.21 8.62
C LEU A 78 -6.25 13.45 9.35
N ASP A 79 -6.77 14.67 9.21
CA ASP A 79 -8.05 15.08 9.78
C ASP A 79 -9.24 14.40 9.08
N ASN A 80 -10.42 14.46 9.71
CA ASN A 80 -11.71 14.00 9.18
C ASN A 80 -11.92 12.48 9.07
N HIS A 81 -11.30 11.69 9.94
CA HIS A 81 -11.57 10.26 10.03
C HIS A 81 -12.01 9.91 11.46
N GLU A 82 -13.09 9.13 11.60
CA GLU A 82 -13.67 8.78 12.91
C GLU A 82 -13.00 7.55 13.51
N ARG A 83 -12.59 6.60 12.66
CA ARG A 83 -11.84 5.40 13.05
C ARG A 83 -10.74 5.12 12.03
N LYS A 84 -9.62 4.58 12.53
CA LYS A 84 -8.43 4.23 11.75
C LYS A 84 -8.19 2.74 11.87
N ILE A 85 -8.09 2.04 10.75
CA ILE A 85 -7.88 0.59 10.68
C ILE A 85 -6.54 0.35 9.98
N ILE A 86 -5.76 -0.61 10.44
CA ILE A 86 -4.51 -1.01 9.77
C ILE A 86 -4.44 -2.51 9.50
N ALA A 87 -4.15 -2.89 8.26
CA ALA A 87 -3.67 -4.22 7.89
C ALA A 87 -2.14 -4.21 7.83
N VAL A 88 -1.45 -4.96 8.71
CA VAL A 88 0.01 -4.86 8.87
C VAL A 88 0.70 -6.20 9.09
N SER A 89 1.96 -6.25 8.65
CA SER A 89 2.92 -7.34 8.85
C SER A 89 4.32 -6.75 9.08
N CYS A 90 5.26 -7.59 9.50
CA CYS A 90 6.69 -7.34 9.43
C CYS A 90 7.36 -8.45 8.60
N PRO A 91 8.45 -8.17 7.87
CA PRO A 91 9.21 -9.20 7.18
C PRO A 91 9.72 -10.29 8.14
N GLY A 92 9.57 -11.56 7.75
CA GLY A 92 9.91 -12.70 8.62
C GLY A 92 11.39 -12.82 9.00
N ASP A 93 12.28 -12.18 8.26
CA ASP A 93 13.72 -12.11 8.55
C ASP A 93 14.09 -10.99 9.54
N ARG A 94 13.12 -10.22 10.03
CA ARG A 94 13.34 -9.24 11.10
C ARG A 94 13.57 -9.95 12.42
N ARG A 95 14.42 -9.31 13.24
CA ARG A 95 14.65 -9.76 14.61
C ARG A 95 13.37 -9.52 15.41
N ASP A 96 13.12 -10.37 16.39
CA ASP A 96 11.92 -10.24 17.22
C ASP A 96 11.82 -8.87 17.90
N GLU A 97 12.95 -8.27 18.29
CA GLU A 97 13.01 -6.92 18.84
C GLU A 97 12.54 -5.83 17.85
N ASP A 98 12.81 -5.98 16.55
CA ASP A 98 12.36 -5.03 15.52
C ASP A 98 10.85 -5.17 15.28
N VAL A 99 10.30 -6.40 15.39
CA VAL A 99 8.86 -6.66 15.27
C VAL A 99 8.10 -6.12 16.49
N LEU A 100 8.63 -6.33 17.69
CA LEU A 100 8.06 -5.79 18.93
C LEU A 100 8.14 -4.26 18.97
N GLU A 101 9.24 -3.67 18.49
CA GLU A 101 9.36 -2.22 18.36
C GLU A 101 8.35 -1.65 17.35
N SER A 102 8.13 -2.33 16.23
CA SER A 102 7.09 -1.96 15.27
C SER A 102 5.70 -1.99 15.90
N ALA A 103 5.39 -3.03 16.69
CA ALA A 103 4.13 -3.11 17.43
C ALA A 103 3.99 -1.97 18.46
N ARG A 104 5.06 -1.63 19.18
CA ARG A 104 5.09 -0.48 20.10
C ARG A 104 4.78 0.84 19.39
N ILE A 105 5.38 1.07 18.22
CA ILE A 105 5.19 2.29 17.42
C ILE A 105 3.75 2.41 16.91
N LEU A 106 3.12 1.29 16.54
CA LEU A 106 1.74 1.28 16.03
C LEU A 106 0.68 1.39 17.15
N ALA A 107 1.02 1.01 18.38
CA ALA A 107 0.09 0.96 19.51
C ALA A 107 -0.50 2.34 19.82
N GLY A 108 -1.84 2.41 19.95
CA GLY A 108 -2.57 3.63 20.30
C GLY A 108 -2.89 4.59 19.15
N HIS A 109 -2.42 4.31 17.94
CA HIS A 109 -2.64 5.17 16.76
C HIS A 109 -3.79 4.72 15.85
N TYR A 110 -4.25 3.47 16.01
CA TYR A 110 -5.33 2.88 15.24
C TYR A 110 -6.42 2.37 16.18
N GLY A 111 -7.67 2.40 15.71
CA GLY A 111 -8.82 1.85 16.40
C GLY A 111 -8.94 0.34 16.24
N HIS A 112 -8.45 -0.23 15.13
CA HIS A 112 -8.43 -1.68 14.89
C HIS A 112 -7.17 -2.11 14.14
N TYR A 113 -6.65 -3.29 14.50
CA TYR A 113 -5.42 -3.85 13.97
C TYR A 113 -5.70 -5.22 13.36
N VAL A 114 -5.47 -5.36 12.06
CA VAL A 114 -5.51 -6.65 11.37
C VAL A 114 -4.08 -7.09 11.06
N LEU A 115 -3.65 -8.14 11.73
CA LEU A 115 -2.29 -8.64 11.67
C LEU A 115 -2.22 -9.83 10.71
N LYS A 116 -1.42 -9.65 9.66
CA LYS A 116 -1.14 -10.66 8.65
C LYS A 116 0.35 -11.02 8.67
N ALA A 117 0.73 -11.96 7.81
CA ALA A 117 2.13 -12.17 7.49
C ALA A 117 2.38 -11.93 5.99
N ASP A 118 3.65 -11.77 5.61
CA ASP A 118 4.11 -11.64 4.21
C ASP A 118 4.08 -12.99 3.48
N ASP A 119 3.71 -13.05 2.20
CA ASP A 119 3.65 -14.32 1.43
C ASP A 119 4.95 -15.12 1.58
N ASN A 120 6.09 -14.41 1.52
CA ASN A 120 7.37 -14.98 1.89
C ASN A 120 7.65 -14.81 3.40
N ARG A 121 7.40 -15.88 4.15
CA ARG A 121 7.61 -15.97 5.60
C ARG A 121 9.08 -16.01 6.03
N ARG A 122 10.03 -16.15 5.09
CA ARG A 122 11.48 -16.13 5.35
C ARG A 122 11.92 -17.07 6.48
N GLY A 123 11.30 -18.26 6.54
CA GLY A 123 11.61 -19.30 7.52
C GLY A 123 10.83 -19.25 8.83
N ARG A 124 9.95 -18.26 9.02
CA ARG A 124 9.00 -18.20 10.16
C ARG A 124 7.76 -19.05 9.89
N GLY A 125 7.05 -19.40 10.97
CA GLY A 125 5.75 -20.09 10.91
C GLY A 125 4.64 -19.21 10.31
N ASP A 126 3.51 -19.84 9.95
CA ASP A 126 2.41 -19.17 9.24
C ASP A 126 1.87 -17.93 9.96
N ASP A 127 1.65 -18.04 11.27
CA ASP A 127 1.11 -16.97 12.10
C ASP A 127 2.12 -16.43 13.13
N GLU A 128 3.41 -16.73 12.94
CA GLU A 128 4.43 -16.40 13.94
C GLU A 128 4.64 -14.89 14.09
N ILE A 129 4.81 -14.18 12.97
CA ILE A 129 4.93 -12.71 12.95
C ILE A 129 3.66 -12.02 13.48
N PRO A 130 2.44 -12.32 12.99
CA PRO A 130 1.25 -11.64 13.49
C PRO A 130 0.96 -11.95 14.96
N LYS A 131 1.28 -13.15 15.46
CA LYS A 131 1.21 -13.44 16.91
C LYS A 131 2.22 -12.63 17.72
N LEU A 132 3.44 -12.46 17.21
CA LEU A 132 4.46 -11.66 17.87
C LEU A 132 4.06 -10.17 17.91
N MET A 133 3.51 -9.65 16.81
CA MET A 133 2.95 -8.30 16.75
C MET A 133 1.75 -8.15 17.70
N LYS A 134 0.83 -9.12 17.75
CA LYS A 134 -0.31 -9.13 18.68
C LYS A 134 0.16 -8.99 20.12
N LYS A 135 1.16 -9.80 20.52
CA LYS A 135 1.77 -9.71 21.84
C LYS A 135 2.33 -8.31 22.10
N GLY A 136 3.13 -7.77 21.17
CA GLY A 136 3.72 -6.44 21.30
C GLY A 136 2.67 -5.33 21.43
N LEU A 137 1.55 -5.40 20.70
CA LEU A 137 0.45 -4.45 20.82
C LEU A 137 -0.24 -4.54 22.20
N MET A 138 -0.52 -5.75 22.66
CA MET A 138 -1.14 -5.98 23.98
C MET A 138 -0.24 -5.52 25.13
N ASP A 139 1.07 -5.77 25.04
CA ASP A 139 2.07 -5.30 26.02
C ASP A 139 2.08 -3.76 26.13
N HIS A 140 1.60 -3.06 25.11
CA HIS A 140 1.49 -1.59 25.05
C HIS A 140 0.04 -1.08 25.16
N GLY A 141 -0.87 -1.89 25.70
CA GLY A 141 -2.21 -1.46 26.11
C GLY A 141 -3.28 -1.48 25.02
N VAL A 142 -3.01 -2.08 23.85
CA VAL A 142 -4.06 -2.36 22.87
C VAL A 142 -4.93 -3.51 23.38
N ALA A 143 -6.24 -3.31 23.42
CA ALA A 143 -7.19 -4.31 23.86
C ALA A 143 -7.24 -5.48 22.86
N GLU A 144 -7.41 -6.71 23.36
CA GLU A 144 -7.39 -7.91 22.52
C GLU A 144 -8.51 -7.93 21.46
N ASP A 145 -9.66 -7.35 21.77
CA ASP A 145 -10.81 -7.22 20.87
C ASP A 145 -10.58 -6.20 19.73
N ALA A 146 -9.59 -5.32 19.87
CA ALA A 146 -9.14 -4.41 18.81
C ALA A 146 -8.11 -5.06 17.87
N ILE A 147 -7.79 -6.36 18.03
CA ILE A 147 -6.77 -7.05 17.26
C ILE A 147 -7.35 -8.32 16.61
N THR A 148 -7.35 -8.36 15.28
CA THR A 148 -7.68 -9.54 14.47
C THR A 148 -6.39 -10.12 13.87
N VAL A 149 -6.23 -11.45 13.92
CA VAL A 149 -5.10 -12.15 13.27
C VAL A 149 -5.63 -12.95 12.09
N ILE A 150 -5.22 -12.59 10.87
CA ILE A 150 -5.56 -13.28 9.62
C ILE A 150 -4.25 -13.43 8.85
N PRO A 151 -3.57 -14.60 8.89
CA PRO A 151 -2.25 -14.77 8.31
C PRO A 151 -2.17 -14.58 6.80
N ASP A 152 -3.24 -14.91 6.07
CA ASP A 152 -3.32 -14.70 4.61
C ASP A 152 -3.53 -13.21 4.30
N GLU A 153 -2.70 -12.67 3.40
CA GLU A 153 -2.74 -11.25 3.08
C GLU A 153 -4.05 -10.83 2.39
N GLN A 154 -4.55 -11.64 1.46
CA GLN A 154 -5.75 -11.31 0.70
C GLN A 154 -6.98 -11.35 1.59
N GLU A 155 -7.09 -12.36 2.45
CA GLU A 155 -8.16 -12.46 3.45
C GLU A 155 -8.09 -11.31 4.45
N ALA A 156 -6.89 -10.93 4.92
CA ALA A 156 -6.72 -9.81 5.85
C ALA A 156 -7.15 -8.48 5.23
N ILE A 157 -6.75 -8.22 3.97
CA ILE A 157 -7.16 -7.02 3.22
C ILE A 157 -8.66 -7.05 2.97
N GLN A 158 -9.22 -8.19 2.56
CA GLN A 158 -10.65 -8.36 2.34
C GLN A 158 -11.45 -8.03 3.61
N HIS A 159 -11.04 -8.60 4.73
CA HIS A 159 -11.66 -8.36 6.03
C HIS A 159 -11.64 -6.87 6.42
N CYS A 160 -10.53 -6.18 6.15
CA CYS A 160 -10.43 -4.73 6.40
C CYS A 160 -11.37 -3.92 5.51
N LEU A 161 -11.46 -4.28 4.22
CA LEU A 161 -12.33 -3.59 3.27
C LEU A 161 -13.81 -3.79 3.62
N GLU A 162 -14.19 -4.99 4.04
CA GLU A 162 -15.55 -5.31 4.50
C GLU A 162 -15.91 -4.62 5.83
N MET A 163 -14.92 -4.37 6.69
CA MET A 163 -15.10 -3.65 7.96
C MET A 163 -15.25 -2.14 7.77
N GLY A 164 -14.72 -1.57 6.68
CA GLY A 164 -14.67 -0.14 6.49
C GLY A 164 -16.06 0.52 6.43
N GLU A 165 -16.24 1.57 7.22
CA GLU A 165 -17.47 2.37 7.31
C GLU A 165 -17.22 3.81 6.85
N GLU A 166 -18.28 4.58 6.60
CA GLU A 166 -18.15 5.98 6.17
C GLU A 166 -17.21 6.77 7.11
N LYS A 167 -16.28 7.53 6.52
CA LYS A 167 -15.23 8.30 7.24
C LYS A 167 -14.18 7.46 8.00
N ASP A 168 -14.08 6.17 7.73
CA ASP A 168 -12.91 5.42 8.15
C ASP A 168 -11.67 5.80 7.32
N LEU A 169 -10.51 5.57 7.94
CA LEU A 169 -9.23 5.50 7.25
C LEU A 169 -8.69 4.07 7.36
N LEU A 170 -8.60 3.37 6.23
CA LEU A 170 -7.93 2.09 6.14
C LEU A 170 -6.48 2.28 5.65
N VAL A 171 -5.52 1.75 6.38
CA VAL A 171 -4.12 1.69 5.99
C VAL A 171 -3.74 0.24 5.72
N VAL A 172 -3.23 -0.05 4.53
CA VAL A 172 -2.79 -1.39 4.12
C VAL A 172 -1.29 -1.36 3.90
N ILE A 173 -0.57 -2.21 4.65
CA ILE A 173 0.83 -2.51 4.41
C ILE A 173 0.91 -3.74 3.53
N GLY A 174 0.99 -3.54 2.21
CA GLY A 174 1.00 -4.64 1.25
C GLY A 174 2.39 -5.26 1.09
N ASP A 175 2.51 -6.57 1.19
CA ASP A 175 3.69 -7.32 0.74
C ASP A 175 3.66 -7.43 -0.79
N ASN A 176 2.53 -7.91 -1.34
CA ASN A 176 2.30 -7.88 -2.78
C ASN A 176 1.52 -6.62 -3.18
N VAL A 177 2.25 -5.52 -3.35
CA VAL A 177 1.71 -4.18 -3.69
C VAL A 177 0.73 -4.21 -4.87
N SER A 178 1.03 -4.92 -5.94
CA SER A 178 0.17 -4.98 -7.14
C SER A 178 -1.12 -5.75 -6.89
N ARG A 179 -1.05 -6.87 -6.17
CA ARG A 179 -2.24 -7.65 -5.82
C ARG A 179 -3.12 -6.88 -4.84
N SER A 180 -2.53 -6.32 -3.78
CA SER A 180 -3.25 -5.51 -2.80
C SER A 180 -3.96 -4.32 -3.47
N TRP A 181 -3.28 -3.62 -4.38
CA TRP A 181 -3.90 -2.50 -5.09
C TRP A 181 -5.07 -2.92 -5.97
N LYS A 182 -4.95 -4.01 -6.72
CA LYS A 182 -6.07 -4.56 -7.51
C LYS A 182 -7.26 -4.90 -6.61
N GLN A 183 -7.00 -5.57 -5.48
CA GLN A 183 -8.07 -5.93 -4.54
C GLN A 183 -8.79 -4.70 -3.99
N ILE A 184 -8.06 -3.63 -3.63
CA ILE A 184 -8.63 -2.37 -3.16
C ILE A 184 -9.48 -1.70 -4.24
N VAL A 185 -8.95 -1.58 -5.46
CA VAL A 185 -9.62 -0.85 -6.56
C VAL A 185 -10.88 -1.55 -7.04
N TYR A 186 -10.90 -2.88 -7.06
CA TYR A 186 -12.05 -3.67 -7.53
C TYR A 186 -12.99 -4.11 -6.39
N PHE A 187 -12.79 -3.61 -5.17
CA PHE A 187 -13.66 -3.94 -4.05
C PHE A 187 -15.08 -3.41 -4.28
N GLY A 188 -16.07 -4.29 -4.20
CA GLY A 188 -17.49 -3.95 -4.39
C GLY A 188 -18.02 -4.01 -5.82
N ASP A 189 -17.15 -4.22 -6.83
CA ASP A 189 -17.58 -4.27 -8.24
C ASP A 189 -18.28 -5.60 -8.64
N GLY A 190 -18.41 -6.55 -7.71
CA GLY A 190 -18.95 -7.89 -7.98
C GLY A 190 -18.05 -8.71 -8.91
N GLU A 191 -18.13 -10.03 -8.83
CA GLU A 191 -17.43 -10.93 -9.76
C GLU A 191 -18.03 -10.84 -11.18
N GLN A 192 -17.75 -9.79 -11.94
CA GLN A 192 -18.01 -9.74 -13.39
C GLN A 192 -16.71 -9.53 -14.16
N GLY A 193 -15.92 -10.61 -14.21
CA GLY A 193 -14.61 -10.60 -14.84
C GLY A 193 -14.36 -11.63 -15.93
N SER A 194 -15.40 -12.30 -16.45
CA SER A 194 -15.28 -13.19 -17.61
C SER A 194 -16.08 -12.61 -18.79
N GLY A 195 -15.42 -11.93 -19.75
CA GLY A 195 -16.11 -11.39 -20.92
C GLY A 195 -15.21 -10.68 -21.92
N ASN A 196 -14.83 -11.41 -22.98
CA ASN A 196 -14.19 -11.03 -24.25
C ASN A 196 -13.89 -9.54 -24.53
N VAL A 197 -12.61 -9.23 -24.78
CA VAL A 197 -12.13 -7.96 -25.34
C VAL A 197 -11.79 -8.13 -26.82
N GLU A 198 -12.49 -7.42 -27.70
CA GLU A 198 -12.10 -7.26 -29.12
C GLU A 198 -10.88 -6.34 -29.24
N SER A 199 -9.86 -6.78 -29.98
CA SER A 199 -8.59 -6.08 -30.18
C SER A 199 -8.73 -4.85 -31.08
N THR A 200 -8.31 -3.66 -30.63
CA THR A 200 -8.00 -2.55 -31.55
C THR A 200 -6.74 -1.75 -31.18
N LYS A 201 -5.78 -1.82 -32.12
CA LYS A 201 -4.63 -0.96 -32.50
C LYS A 201 -3.70 -0.38 -31.43
N SER A 202 -2.44 -0.81 -31.54
CA SER A 202 -1.26 -0.35 -30.82
C SER A 202 -0.93 1.13 -31.07
N ILE A 203 -0.55 1.82 -29.99
CA ILE A 203 0.10 3.13 -30.03
C ILE A 203 1.57 2.90 -29.67
N ASP A 204 2.44 3.34 -30.58
CA ASP A 204 3.90 3.23 -30.50
C ASP A 204 4.43 4.15 -29.38
N THR A 205 4.93 3.57 -28.28
CA THR A 205 5.63 4.34 -27.23
C THR A 205 6.92 3.64 -26.81
N ALA A 206 7.97 4.45 -26.64
CA ALA A 206 9.38 4.06 -26.47
C ALA A 206 9.74 3.36 -25.14
N TYR A 207 8.82 2.61 -24.54
CA TYR A 207 9.01 1.90 -23.27
C TYR A 207 8.73 0.39 -23.37
N GLU A 208 8.81 -0.19 -24.57
CA GLU A 208 8.59 -1.62 -24.85
C GLU A 208 9.48 -2.58 -24.04
N GLY A 209 10.53 -2.10 -23.38
CA GLY A 209 11.45 -2.93 -22.59
C GLY A 209 11.14 -3.04 -21.08
N LEU A 210 10.08 -2.42 -20.57
CA LEU A 210 9.78 -2.40 -19.13
C LEU A 210 8.51 -3.18 -18.74
N VAL A 211 7.80 -3.74 -19.72
CA VAL A 211 6.62 -4.57 -19.49
C VAL A 211 6.97 -5.99 -19.89
N ASP A 212 7.12 -6.86 -18.90
CA ASP A 212 7.28 -8.29 -19.16
C ASP A 212 5.91 -8.83 -19.63
N GLY A 213 5.79 -9.08 -20.94
CA GLY A 213 4.60 -9.64 -21.58
C GLY A 213 3.72 -8.63 -22.32
N GLU A 214 3.27 -9.01 -23.53
CA GLU A 214 2.31 -8.28 -24.36
C GLU A 214 0.95 -8.12 -23.65
N GLN A 215 0.81 -7.15 -22.75
CA GLN A 215 -0.48 -6.78 -22.17
C GLN A 215 -1.07 -5.59 -22.92
N PRO A 216 -2.22 -5.73 -23.59
CA PRO A 216 -2.86 -4.62 -24.28
C PRO A 216 -3.24 -3.51 -23.29
N LEU A 217 -3.07 -2.25 -23.68
CA LEU A 217 -3.49 -1.09 -22.90
C LEU A 217 -4.86 -0.60 -23.41
N ILE A 218 -5.81 -0.37 -22.50
CA ILE A 218 -7.12 0.22 -22.78
C ILE A 218 -7.06 1.70 -22.38
N SER A 219 -7.50 2.59 -23.25
CA SER A 219 -7.59 4.04 -23.00
C SER A 219 -9.03 4.52 -23.18
N ASP A 220 -9.64 5.03 -22.12
CA ASP A 220 -10.99 5.62 -22.14
C ASP A 220 -11.06 6.93 -21.31
N GLU A 221 -12.27 7.44 -21.11
CA GLU A 221 -12.56 8.66 -20.33
C GLU A 221 -12.09 8.56 -18.86
N ARG A 222 -11.74 7.36 -18.39
CA ARG A 222 -11.29 7.02 -17.04
C ARG A 222 -9.77 6.76 -16.97
N GLY A 223 -9.04 7.03 -18.05
CA GLY A 223 -7.57 6.95 -18.13
C GLY A 223 -7.06 5.69 -18.85
N VAL A 224 -5.75 5.42 -18.71
CA VAL A 224 -5.09 4.27 -19.34
C VAL A 224 -4.93 3.14 -18.33
N ARG A 225 -5.40 1.94 -18.68
CA ARG A 225 -5.39 0.74 -17.83
C ARG A 225 -4.85 -0.46 -18.61
N LEU A 226 -4.25 -1.42 -17.90
CA LEU A 226 -3.80 -2.70 -18.49
C LEU A 226 -5.01 -3.62 -18.70
N ALA A 227 -5.09 -4.28 -19.85
CA ALA A 227 -6.09 -5.30 -20.14
C ALA A 227 -5.82 -6.58 -19.33
N ARG A 228 -6.88 -7.29 -18.93
CA ARG A 228 -6.78 -8.59 -18.26
C ARG A 228 -6.29 -9.65 -19.25
N ASN A 229 -5.33 -10.49 -18.84
CA ASN A 229 -5.01 -11.74 -19.52
C ASN A 229 -5.75 -12.87 -18.83
N ASP A 230 -6.80 -13.39 -19.45
CA ASP A 230 -7.36 -14.70 -19.11
C ASP A 230 -6.61 -15.75 -19.92
N THR A 231 -5.65 -16.42 -19.29
CA THR A 231 -5.17 -17.73 -19.76
C THR A 231 -5.33 -18.70 -18.60
N GLU A 232 -6.49 -19.35 -18.59
CA GLU A 232 -6.67 -20.67 -18.01
C GLU A 232 -5.74 -21.65 -18.76
N ASP A 233 -4.86 -22.35 -18.05
CA ASP A 233 -4.40 -23.66 -18.48
C ASP A 233 -5.07 -24.70 -17.58
N SER A 234 -6.13 -25.28 -18.13
CA SER A 234 -6.66 -26.58 -17.75
C SER A 234 -5.72 -27.66 -18.29
N ASP A 235 -4.96 -28.30 -17.41
CA ASP A 235 -4.79 -29.77 -17.29
C ASP A 235 -3.84 -30.13 -16.12
#